data_AF-A0A7K2C5E6-F1
#
_entry.id   AF-A0A7K2C5E6-F1
#
_cell.length_a   1.000
_cell.length_b   1.000
_cell.length_c   1.000
_cell.angle_alpha   90.00
_cell.angle_beta   90.00
_cell.angle_gamma   90.00
#
_symmetry.space_group_name_H-M   'P 1'
#
loop_
_entity.id
_entity.type
_entity.pdbx_description
1 polymer ?
#
loop_
_entity_poly.entity_id
_entity_poly.type
_entity_poly.pdbx_seq_one_letter_code
_entity_poly.pdbx_strand_id
1 'polypeptide(L)'
;MPNILSKTALLSVFKRFWRWLPFIGFPLLFIGTTVFAFLGGLDDSSTLVQKIFHHAALILCFLCLWVAVARLVRNSRPTPIQTFWHTILAILGSSFAAFLALQIPGGFMDSTPAASIVHVKSALLSVLLAGLSFFVVHRLGLLVRFRRTRRSERNWRLMLLFVGIVFLIVIPENHQFAPNFISSGDLYYILFILSFLAAIVFILMNSIRLAWIVHLSHREQGAAIGLGALTVGLLVCVILATVVNPDASFVSTTFSLPRPFLRFYSSSLTVATVLFLLFGLIYALTSVLSLIFHLLTTGAYGRSTD
;
A
#
# COMPACT_ATOMS: atom_id res chain seq x y z
N MET A 1 -9.73 -17.17 -50.40
CA MET A 1 -9.15 -17.44 -49.07
C MET A 1 -9.01 -16.12 -48.29
N PRO A 2 -9.97 -15.73 -47.43
CA PRO A 2 -9.89 -14.46 -46.72
C PRO A 2 -9.62 -14.62 -45.20
N ASN A 3 -8.88 -13.64 -44.65
CA ASN A 3 -9.04 -13.11 -43.28
C ASN A 3 -8.66 -13.92 -42.03
N ILE A 4 -7.66 -14.80 -42.09
CA ILE A 4 -7.05 -15.34 -40.84
C ILE A 4 -6.08 -14.31 -40.19
N LEU A 5 -5.46 -13.45 -41.00
CA LEU A 5 -4.52 -12.41 -40.53
C LEU A 5 -5.18 -11.26 -39.75
N SER A 6 -6.47 -10.96 -39.98
CA SER A 6 -7.15 -9.85 -39.29
C SER A 6 -7.52 -10.19 -37.84
N LYS A 7 -7.90 -11.44 -37.55
CA LYS A 7 -8.28 -11.88 -36.19
C LYS A 7 -7.10 -11.88 -35.21
N THR A 8 -5.92 -12.30 -35.66
CA THR A 8 -4.70 -12.31 -34.83
C THR A 8 -4.20 -10.89 -34.56
N ALA A 9 -4.26 -10.00 -35.54
CA ALA A 9 -3.96 -8.57 -35.37
C ALA A 9 -4.91 -7.93 -34.35
N LEU A 10 -6.22 -8.13 -34.50
CA LEU A 10 -7.25 -7.56 -33.60
C LEU A 10 -7.10 -8.06 -32.15
N LEU A 11 -6.82 -9.36 -31.96
CA LEU A 11 -6.53 -9.93 -30.65
C LEU A 11 -5.25 -9.36 -30.03
N SER A 12 -4.22 -9.07 -30.83
CA SER A 12 -2.97 -8.47 -30.34
C SER A 12 -3.15 -7.01 -29.91
N VAL A 13 -3.91 -6.23 -30.68
CA VAL A 13 -4.27 -4.84 -30.35
C VAL A 13 -5.16 -4.81 -29.12
N PHE A 14 -6.16 -5.68 -29.03
CA PHE A 14 -7.03 -5.79 -27.87
C PHE A 14 -6.27 -6.19 -26.60
N LYS A 15 -5.35 -7.16 -26.69
CA LYS A 15 -4.45 -7.52 -25.58
C LYS A 15 -3.55 -6.34 -25.18
N ARG A 16 -3.05 -5.56 -26.14
CA ARG A 16 -2.22 -4.38 -25.87
C ARG A 16 -3.06 -3.28 -25.20
N PHE A 17 -4.29 -3.02 -25.66
CA PHE A 17 -5.21 -2.07 -25.03
C PHE A 17 -5.56 -2.46 -23.58
N TRP A 18 -5.94 -3.73 -23.35
CA TRP A 18 -6.23 -4.24 -22.00
C TRP A 18 -5.03 -4.16 -21.05
N ARG A 19 -3.79 -4.14 -21.57
CA ARG A 19 -2.58 -3.93 -20.76
C ARG A 19 -2.47 -2.49 -20.24
N TRP A 20 -2.89 -1.51 -21.03
CA TRP A 20 -2.86 -0.09 -20.69
C TRP A 20 -4.11 0.40 -19.96
N LEU A 21 -5.23 -0.33 -20.06
CA LEU A 21 -6.50 0.02 -19.42
C LEU A 21 -6.39 0.44 -17.94
N PRO A 22 -5.66 -0.23 -17.04
CA PRO A 22 -5.55 0.24 -15.64
C PRO A 22 -4.69 1.50 -15.50
N PHE A 23 -3.75 1.77 -16.41
CA PHE A 23 -2.93 2.99 -16.39
C PHE A 23 -3.66 4.21 -16.93
N ILE A 24 -4.63 4.02 -17.83
CA ILE A 24 -5.47 5.10 -18.38
C ILE A 24 -6.75 5.26 -17.56
N GLY A 25 -7.35 4.14 -17.14
CA GLY A 25 -8.59 4.10 -16.37
C GLY A 25 -8.41 4.61 -14.94
N PHE A 26 -7.27 4.33 -14.28
CA PHE A 26 -7.04 4.85 -12.93
C PHE A 26 -7.02 6.38 -12.87
N PRO A 27 -6.20 7.11 -13.67
CA PRO A 27 -6.21 8.57 -13.66
C PRO A 27 -7.57 9.17 -13.99
N LEU A 28 -8.29 8.61 -14.97
CA LEU A 28 -9.62 9.11 -15.36
C LEU A 28 -10.65 8.92 -14.24
N LEU A 29 -10.70 7.73 -13.63
CA LEU A 29 -11.60 7.45 -12.51
C LEU A 29 -11.23 8.31 -11.30
N PHE A 30 -9.94 8.47 -11.03
CA PHE A 30 -9.44 9.27 -9.92
C PHE A 30 -9.77 10.76 -10.07
N ILE A 31 -9.54 11.32 -11.27
CA ILE A 31 -9.94 12.70 -11.59
C ILE A 31 -11.45 12.84 -11.49
N GLY A 32 -12.21 11.86 -11.98
CA GLY A 32 -13.67 11.84 -11.86
C GLY A 32 -14.15 11.84 -10.41
N THR A 33 -13.54 11.03 -9.54
CA THR A 33 -13.92 10.97 -8.12
C THR A 33 -13.50 12.20 -7.34
N THR A 34 -12.33 12.80 -7.64
CA THR A 34 -11.90 14.05 -7.01
C THR A 34 -12.75 15.22 -7.45
N VAL A 35 -13.12 15.31 -8.74
CA VAL A 35 -14.03 16.34 -9.25
C VAL A 35 -15.43 16.17 -8.65
N PHE A 36 -15.94 14.94 -8.56
CA PHE A 36 -17.25 14.67 -7.95
C PHE A 36 -17.29 15.06 -6.46
N ALA A 37 -16.24 14.70 -5.70
CA ALA A 37 -16.11 15.11 -4.30
C ALA A 37 -15.99 16.63 -4.17
N PHE A 38 -15.26 17.28 -5.08
CA PHE A 38 -15.08 18.72 -5.11
C PHE A 38 -16.37 19.49 -5.41
N LEU A 39 -17.24 18.97 -6.28
CA LEU A 39 -18.52 19.59 -6.64
C LEU A 39 -19.62 19.44 -5.57
N GLY A 40 -19.27 19.06 -4.33
CA GLY A 40 -20.23 18.90 -3.23
C GLY A 40 -20.98 17.57 -3.22
N GLY A 41 -20.53 16.58 -4.01
CA GLY A 41 -21.17 15.25 -4.08
C GLY A 41 -21.12 14.42 -2.78
N LEU A 42 -20.48 14.93 -1.73
CA LEU A 42 -20.28 14.29 -0.43
C LEU A 42 -20.69 15.15 0.77
N ASP A 43 -21.40 16.26 0.56
CA ASP A 43 -21.90 17.07 1.67
C ASP A 43 -22.92 16.28 2.51
N ASP A 44 -23.22 16.73 3.74
CA ASP A 44 -24.19 16.06 4.62
C ASP A 44 -25.59 15.92 3.98
N SER A 45 -25.90 16.77 3.00
CA SER A 45 -27.11 16.76 2.18
C SER A 45 -27.11 15.74 1.03
N SER A 46 -25.98 15.06 0.78
CA SER A 46 -25.88 14.08 -0.31
C SER A 46 -26.75 12.84 -0.07
N THR A 47 -27.43 12.41 -1.13
CA THR A 47 -28.32 11.25 -1.08
C THR A 47 -27.53 9.96 -0.82
N LEU A 48 -28.15 8.96 -0.21
CA LEU A 48 -27.56 7.62 -0.01
C LEU A 48 -26.97 7.05 -1.33
N VAL A 49 -27.67 7.27 -2.45
CA VAL A 49 -27.26 6.82 -3.78
C VAL A 49 -25.95 7.49 -4.22
N GLN A 50 -25.78 8.80 -3.98
CA GLN A 50 -24.54 9.52 -4.30
C GLN A 50 -23.36 9.02 -3.46
N LYS A 51 -23.57 8.76 -2.17
CA LYS A 51 -22.55 8.18 -1.27
C LYS A 51 -22.13 6.79 -1.75
N ILE A 52 -23.09 5.91 -2.05
CA ILE A 52 -22.81 4.55 -2.57
C ILE A 52 -22.04 4.63 -3.89
N PHE A 53 -22.46 5.50 -4.82
CA PHE A 53 -21.80 5.65 -6.12
C PHE A 53 -20.36 6.15 -5.96
N HIS A 54 -20.13 7.14 -5.10
CA HIS A 54 -18.79 7.66 -4.82
C HIS A 54 -17.87 6.57 -4.26
N HIS A 55 -18.34 5.81 -3.26
CA HIS A 55 -17.57 4.71 -2.70
C HIS A 55 -17.30 3.62 -3.73
N ALA A 56 -18.29 3.23 -4.55
CA ALA A 56 -18.08 2.25 -5.62
C ALA A 56 -17.03 2.74 -6.63
N ALA A 57 -17.04 4.02 -6.98
CA ALA A 57 -16.05 4.62 -7.86
C ALA A 57 -14.65 4.65 -7.23
N LEU A 58 -14.54 4.94 -5.93
CA LEU A 58 -13.27 4.85 -5.19
C LEU A 58 -12.73 3.41 -5.14
N ILE A 59 -13.58 2.41 -4.85
CA ILE A 59 -13.19 1.00 -4.87
C ILE A 59 -12.62 0.63 -6.24
N LEU A 60 -13.34 1.02 -7.31
CA LEU A 60 -12.92 0.75 -8.68
C LEU A 60 -11.58 1.43 -9.00
N CYS A 61 -11.42 2.67 -8.57
CA CYS A 61 -10.19 3.44 -8.72
C CYS A 61 -9.01 2.72 -8.03
N PHE A 62 -9.14 2.34 -6.76
CA PHE A 62 -8.07 1.64 -6.04
C PHE A 62 -7.82 0.22 -6.55
N LEU A 63 -8.85 -0.45 -7.07
CA LEU A 63 -8.68 -1.74 -7.75
C LEU A 63 -7.86 -1.56 -9.04
N CYS A 64 -8.12 -0.52 -9.83
CA CYS A 64 -7.32 -0.18 -11.00
C CYS A 64 -5.87 0.13 -10.62
N LEU A 65 -5.64 0.91 -9.55
CA LEU A 65 -4.29 1.18 -9.02
C LEU A 65 -3.59 -0.10 -8.60
N TRP A 66 -4.26 -0.96 -7.83
CA TRP A 66 -3.76 -2.26 -7.41
C TRP A 66 -3.33 -3.11 -8.60
N VAL A 67 -4.17 -3.18 -9.65
CA VAL A 67 -3.88 -3.94 -10.87
C VAL A 67 -2.71 -3.32 -11.66
N ALA A 68 -2.63 -2.00 -11.75
CA ALA A 68 -1.53 -1.29 -12.40
C ALA A 68 -0.19 -1.61 -11.72
N VAL A 69 -0.15 -1.48 -10.39
CA VAL A 69 1.03 -1.79 -9.57
C VAL A 69 1.38 -3.27 -9.66
N ALA A 70 0.39 -4.17 -9.58
CA ALA A 70 0.63 -5.61 -9.71
C ALA A 70 1.28 -5.98 -11.05
N ARG A 71 0.88 -5.32 -12.14
CA ARG A 71 1.47 -5.52 -13.47
C ARG A 71 2.89 -4.98 -13.54
N LEU A 72 3.12 -3.78 -13.01
CA LEU A 72 4.45 -3.18 -12.94
C LEU A 72 5.43 -4.10 -12.21
N VAL A 73 5.02 -4.67 -11.08
CA VAL A 73 5.86 -5.57 -10.27
C VAL A 73 6.11 -6.91 -10.95
N ARG A 74 5.10 -7.53 -11.59
CA ARG A 74 5.21 -8.86 -12.22
C ARG A 74 6.22 -8.92 -13.36
N ASN A 75 6.45 -7.81 -14.06
CA ASN A 75 7.34 -7.77 -15.22
C ASN A 75 8.82 -7.89 -14.84
N SER A 76 9.16 -7.71 -13.56
CA SER A 76 10.51 -7.93 -13.04
C SER A 76 10.48 -9.11 -12.08
N ARG A 77 11.38 -10.09 -12.26
CA ARG A 77 11.65 -11.15 -11.27
C ARG A 77 12.98 -10.86 -10.57
N PRO A 78 13.03 -9.85 -9.70
CA PRO A 78 14.28 -9.45 -9.06
C PRO A 78 14.79 -10.54 -8.12
N THR A 79 16.10 -10.58 -7.93
CA THR A 79 16.71 -11.31 -6.81
C THR A 79 16.24 -10.72 -5.47
N PRO A 80 16.40 -11.42 -4.33
CA PRO A 80 15.98 -10.89 -3.03
C PRO A 80 16.58 -9.52 -2.70
N ILE A 81 17.88 -9.33 -2.99
CA ILE A 81 18.59 -8.06 -2.82
C ILE A 81 17.96 -6.96 -3.69
N GLN A 82 17.73 -7.24 -4.97
CA GLN A 82 17.08 -6.30 -5.88
C GLN A 82 15.66 -5.95 -5.41
N THR A 83 14.97 -6.86 -4.71
CA THR A 83 13.65 -6.59 -4.16
C THR A 83 13.72 -5.54 -3.04
N PHE A 84 14.66 -5.66 -2.11
CA PHE A 84 14.88 -4.62 -1.09
C PHE A 84 15.31 -3.30 -1.72
N TRP A 85 16.24 -3.35 -2.67
CA TRP A 85 16.69 -2.15 -3.39
C TRP A 85 15.55 -1.40 -4.09
N HIS A 86 14.72 -2.11 -4.87
CA HIS A 86 13.56 -1.49 -5.51
C HIS A 86 12.52 -0.98 -4.50
N THR A 87 12.41 -1.62 -3.33
CA THR A 87 11.52 -1.15 -2.26
C THR A 87 12.04 0.16 -1.66
N ILE A 88 13.35 0.26 -1.40
CA ILE A 88 13.99 1.51 -0.96
C ILE A 88 13.79 2.62 -1.99
N LEU A 89 14.06 2.36 -3.27
CA LEU A 89 13.87 3.33 -4.34
C LEU A 89 12.41 3.78 -4.45
N ALA A 90 11.45 2.87 -4.28
CA ALA A 90 10.03 3.22 -4.28
C ALA A 90 9.67 4.08 -3.07
N ILE A 91 10.18 3.77 -1.87
CA ILE A 91 9.95 4.60 -0.67
C ILE A 91 10.55 5.99 -0.90
N LEU A 92 11.83 6.10 -1.24
CA LEU A 92 12.50 7.37 -1.47
C LEU A 92 11.84 8.18 -2.59
N GLY A 93 11.51 7.54 -3.72
CA GLY A 93 10.83 8.18 -4.84
C GLY A 93 9.44 8.69 -4.47
N SER A 94 8.66 7.89 -3.73
CA SER A 94 7.34 8.31 -3.25
C SER A 94 7.41 9.42 -2.20
N SER A 95 8.39 9.38 -1.29
CA SER A 95 8.63 10.42 -0.30
C SER A 95 9.09 11.72 -0.95
N PHE A 96 9.95 11.64 -1.98
CA PHE A 96 10.36 12.80 -2.76
C PHE A 96 9.20 13.39 -3.57
N ALA A 97 8.39 12.56 -4.21
CA ALA A 97 7.17 13.01 -4.88
C ALA A 97 6.16 13.64 -3.91
N ALA A 98 6.01 13.08 -2.71
CA ALA A 98 5.19 13.65 -1.66
C ALA A 98 5.74 14.99 -1.18
N PHE A 99 7.06 15.11 -1.01
CA PHE A 99 7.72 16.38 -0.71
C PHE A 99 7.43 17.43 -1.78
N LEU A 100 7.57 17.10 -3.07
CA LEU A 100 7.23 18.01 -4.17
C LEU A 100 5.74 18.39 -4.17
N ALA A 101 4.84 17.44 -3.90
CA ALA A 101 3.41 17.71 -3.79
C ALA A 101 3.08 18.70 -2.65
N LEU A 102 3.83 18.66 -1.56
CA LEU A 102 3.69 19.60 -0.45
C LEU A 102 4.18 21.01 -0.80
N GLN A 103 5.14 21.15 -1.73
CA GLN A 103 5.65 22.46 -2.19
C GLN A 103 4.71 23.20 -3.15
N ILE A 104 3.64 22.56 -3.64
CA ILE A 104 2.65 23.24 -4.49
C ILE A 104 2.05 24.42 -3.69
N PRO A 105 2.01 25.66 -4.21
CA PRO A 105 1.43 26.80 -3.50
C PRO A 105 -0.07 26.61 -3.19
N GLY A 106 -0.58 27.23 -2.11
CA GLY A 106 -1.96 27.10 -1.63
C GLY A 106 -2.04 26.17 -0.41
N GLY A 107 -1.93 26.75 0.78
CA GLY A 107 -1.69 26.04 2.01
C GLY A 107 -2.82 25.11 2.47
N PHE A 108 -2.44 24.18 3.34
CA PHE A 108 -3.36 23.56 4.30
C PHE A 108 -3.67 24.51 5.50
N MET A 109 -2.92 25.61 5.62
CA MET A 109 -2.96 26.59 6.71
C MET A 109 -3.18 28.04 6.24
N ASP A 110 -3.28 28.28 4.93
CA ASP A 110 -3.64 29.60 4.46
C ASP A 110 -5.14 29.77 4.71
N SER A 111 -5.51 30.76 5.52
CA SER A 111 -6.88 31.17 5.86
C SER A 111 -7.70 31.68 4.66
N THR A 112 -7.30 31.28 3.44
CA THR A 112 -7.99 31.59 2.20
C THR A 112 -8.78 30.38 1.72
N PRO A 113 -10.02 30.56 1.24
CA PRO A 113 -10.91 29.48 0.85
C PRO A 113 -10.54 28.93 -0.53
N ALA A 114 -9.32 28.42 -0.70
CA ALA A 114 -8.96 27.59 -1.84
C ALA A 114 -9.10 26.10 -1.45
N ALA A 115 -10.29 25.71 -0.99
CA ALA A 115 -10.63 24.31 -0.67
C ALA A 115 -10.23 23.35 -1.81
N SER A 116 -10.27 23.83 -3.06
CA SER A 116 -9.83 23.12 -4.26
C SER A 116 -8.39 22.59 -4.19
N ILE A 117 -7.43 23.39 -3.73
CA ILE A 117 -6.00 23.00 -3.71
C ILE A 117 -5.74 21.97 -2.62
N VAL A 118 -6.41 22.11 -1.47
CA VAL A 118 -6.33 21.16 -0.35
C VAL A 118 -6.85 19.78 -0.75
N HIS A 119 -7.98 19.71 -1.48
CA HIS A 119 -8.52 18.45 -2.01
C HIS A 119 -7.58 17.78 -3.02
N VAL A 120 -6.98 18.54 -3.93
CA VAL A 120 -6.04 18.00 -4.92
C VAL A 120 -4.78 17.46 -4.23
N LYS A 121 -4.21 18.20 -3.28
CA LYS A 121 -3.01 17.79 -2.52
C LYS A 121 -3.24 16.52 -1.71
N SER A 122 -4.33 16.48 -0.93
CA SER A 122 -4.68 15.31 -0.11
C SER A 122 -4.97 14.07 -0.97
N ALA A 123 -5.64 14.24 -2.10
CA ALA A 123 -5.88 13.17 -3.05
C ALA A 123 -4.56 12.65 -3.65
N LEU A 124 -3.66 13.53 -4.09
CA LEU A 124 -2.36 13.16 -4.64
C LEU A 124 -1.51 12.38 -3.61
N LEU A 125 -1.41 12.88 -2.38
CA LEU A 125 -0.69 12.20 -1.29
C LEU A 125 -1.31 10.84 -0.96
N SER A 126 -2.65 10.73 -0.99
CA SER A 126 -3.35 9.47 -0.77
C SER A 126 -3.01 8.44 -1.85
N VAL A 127 -2.95 8.84 -3.12
CA VAL A 127 -2.55 7.97 -4.23
C VAL A 127 -1.10 7.54 -4.12
N LEU A 128 -0.19 8.46 -3.78
CA LEU A 128 1.23 8.14 -3.61
C LEU A 128 1.42 7.09 -2.50
N LEU A 129 0.74 7.27 -1.37
CA LEU A 129 0.88 6.39 -0.22
C LEU A 129 0.18 5.04 -0.41
N ALA A 130 -1.02 5.03 -1.00
CA ALA A 130 -1.69 3.79 -1.40
C ALA A 130 -0.89 3.04 -2.48
N GLY A 131 -0.36 3.76 -3.47
CA GLY A 131 0.51 3.21 -4.51
C GLY A 131 1.78 2.59 -3.92
N LEU A 132 2.42 3.26 -2.97
CA LEU A 132 3.57 2.74 -2.23
C LEU A 132 3.20 1.47 -1.47
N SER A 133 2.12 1.47 -0.69
CA SER A 133 1.73 0.30 0.11
C SER A 133 1.41 -0.91 -0.77
N PHE A 134 0.71 -0.71 -1.88
CA PHE A 134 0.45 -1.75 -2.87
C PHE A 134 1.75 -2.27 -3.49
N PHE A 135 2.69 -1.36 -3.80
CA PHE A 135 3.99 -1.73 -4.38
C PHE A 135 4.79 -2.60 -3.40
N VAL A 136 4.88 -2.19 -2.14
CA VAL A 136 5.55 -2.93 -1.06
C VAL A 136 4.95 -4.32 -0.92
N VAL A 137 3.63 -4.45 -0.84
CA VAL A 137 2.95 -5.75 -0.71
C VAL A 137 3.19 -6.63 -1.92
N HIS A 138 3.06 -6.11 -3.15
CA HIS A 138 3.31 -6.93 -4.34
C HIS A 138 4.77 -7.38 -4.44
N ARG A 139 5.73 -6.49 -4.13
CA ARG A 139 7.17 -6.78 -4.19
C ARG A 139 7.58 -7.79 -3.13
N LEU A 140 7.31 -7.54 -1.86
CA LEU A 140 7.64 -8.47 -0.77
C LEU A 140 6.84 -9.76 -0.87
N GLY A 141 5.63 -9.69 -1.44
CA GLY A 141 4.84 -10.87 -1.78
C GLY A 141 5.55 -11.82 -2.77
N LEU A 142 6.47 -11.35 -3.62
CA LEU A 142 7.29 -12.24 -4.44
C LEU A 142 8.25 -13.09 -3.58
N LEU A 143 8.80 -12.50 -2.51
CA LEU A 143 9.72 -13.18 -1.59
C LEU A 143 8.98 -14.15 -0.65
N VAL A 144 7.83 -13.75 -0.11
CA VAL A 144 6.95 -14.66 0.66
C VAL A 144 6.65 -15.92 -0.14
N ARG A 145 6.40 -15.76 -1.45
CA ARG A 145 6.02 -16.83 -2.37
C ARG A 145 7.21 -17.45 -3.11
N PHE A 146 8.46 -17.24 -2.67
CA PHE A 146 9.66 -17.67 -3.40
C PHE A 146 9.66 -19.16 -3.80
N ARG A 147 9.15 -20.07 -2.95
CA ARG A 147 8.99 -21.52 -3.25
C ARG A 147 7.57 -21.95 -3.66
N ARG A 148 6.63 -21.01 -3.81
CA ARG A 148 5.23 -21.21 -4.27
C ARG A 148 4.51 -22.45 -3.72
N THR A 149 4.70 -22.79 -2.44
CA THR A 149 3.95 -23.92 -1.87
C THR A 149 2.47 -23.56 -1.78
N ARG A 150 1.58 -24.55 -1.94
CA ARG A 150 0.11 -24.35 -1.84
C ARG A 150 -0.29 -23.61 -0.56
N ARG A 151 0.35 -23.94 0.57
CA ARG A 151 0.13 -23.25 1.87
C ARG A 151 0.55 -21.78 1.83
N SER A 152 1.64 -21.44 1.14
CA SER A 152 2.09 -20.05 0.97
C SER A 152 1.06 -19.23 0.21
N GLU A 153 0.57 -19.78 -0.90
CA GLU A 153 -0.38 -19.07 -1.74
C GLU A 153 -1.72 -18.91 -1.03
N ARG A 154 -2.16 -19.95 -0.31
CA ARG A 154 -3.39 -19.88 0.49
C ARG A 154 -3.28 -18.79 1.55
N ASN A 155 -2.21 -18.78 2.34
CA ASN A 155 -2.02 -17.77 3.40
C ASN A 155 -1.89 -16.36 2.82
N TRP A 156 -1.23 -16.20 1.67
CA TRP A 156 -1.14 -14.91 0.97
C TRP A 156 -2.53 -14.43 0.51
N ARG A 157 -3.33 -15.31 -0.09
CA ARG A 157 -4.70 -14.99 -0.54
C ARG A 157 -5.61 -14.67 0.65
N LEU A 158 -5.50 -15.40 1.75
CA LEU A 158 -6.26 -15.13 2.97
C LEU A 158 -5.88 -13.79 3.59
N MET A 159 -4.59 -13.43 3.64
CA MET A 159 -4.16 -12.10 4.05
C MET A 159 -4.85 -11.00 3.24
N LEU A 160 -4.80 -11.10 1.91
CA LEU A 160 -5.44 -10.13 1.02
C LEU A 160 -6.97 -10.11 1.17
N LEU A 161 -7.59 -11.27 1.37
CA LEU A 161 -9.02 -11.39 1.60
C LEU A 161 -9.45 -10.66 2.87
N PHE A 162 -8.78 -10.92 4.00
CA PHE A 162 -9.14 -10.28 5.27
C PHE A 162 -8.86 -8.77 5.24
N VAL A 163 -7.75 -8.32 4.64
CA VAL A 163 -7.51 -6.88 4.43
C VAL A 163 -8.60 -6.27 3.54
N GLY A 164 -9.03 -6.98 2.49
CA GLY A 164 -10.13 -6.58 1.63
C GLY A 164 -11.47 -6.49 2.36
N ILE A 165 -11.78 -7.44 3.24
CA ILE A 165 -12.99 -7.41 4.08
C ILE A 165 -12.94 -6.22 5.05
N VAL A 166 -11.82 -6.00 5.74
CA VAL A 166 -11.60 -4.84 6.62
C VAL A 166 -11.80 -3.54 5.83
N PHE A 167 -11.23 -3.45 4.62
CA PHE A 167 -11.43 -2.31 3.74
C PHE A 167 -12.91 -2.07 3.43
N LEU A 168 -13.68 -3.11 3.08
CA LEU A 168 -15.10 -3.03 2.74
C LEU A 168 -15.98 -2.67 3.95
N ILE A 169 -15.67 -3.18 5.14
CA ILE A 169 -16.45 -2.90 6.37
C ILE A 169 -16.32 -1.43 6.80
N VAL A 170 -15.18 -0.79 6.56
CA VAL A 170 -14.94 0.62 6.94
C VAL A 170 -15.61 1.61 5.96
N ILE A 171 -16.11 1.16 4.81
CA ILE A 171 -16.72 2.02 3.77
C ILE A 171 -17.97 2.78 4.24
N PRO A 172 -18.91 2.17 4.99
CA PRO A 172 -20.18 2.82 5.32
C PRO A 172 -20.09 3.86 6.44
N GLU A 173 -19.02 3.87 7.25
CA GLU A 173 -18.90 4.80 8.38
C GLU A 173 -18.29 6.13 7.93
N ASN A 174 -19.16 7.06 7.54
CA ASN A 174 -18.85 8.48 7.38
C ASN A 174 -18.56 9.19 8.71
N HIS A 175 -18.24 8.46 9.77
CA HIS A 175 -17.96 9.03 11.07
C HIS A 175 -16.48 8.93 11.33
N GLN A 176 -15.93 10.12 11.58
CA GLN A 176 -14.68 10.38 12.29
C GLN A 176 -14.41 9.23 13.25
N PHE A 177 -13.14 8.81 13.37
CA PHE A 177 -12.62 7.92 14.42
C PHE A 177 -12.94 8.49 15.82
N ALA A 178 -14.22 8.48 16.18
CA ALA A 178 -14.84 8.94 17.38
C ALA A 178 -15.55 7.68 17.89
N PRO A 179 -15.00 7.08 18.94
CA PRO A 179 -15.57 5.89 19.54
C PRO A 179 -16.84 6.28 20.30
N ASN A 180 -17.94 6.52 19.59
CA ASN A 180 -19.26 6.40 20.18
C ASN A 180 -19.61 4.91 20.18
N PHE A 181 -18.82 4.18 20.95
CA PHE A 181 -19.03 2.78 21.29
C PHE A 181 -20.43 2.68 21.90
N ILE A 182 -21.21 1.68 21.45
CA ILE A 182 -22.54 1.34 21.97
C ILE A 182 -23.66 2.23 21.40
N SER A 183 -24.19 1.90 20.22
CA SER A 183 -25.65 2.01 19.96
C SER A 183 -26.13 1.56 18.58
N SER A 184 -25.26 1.17 17.64
CA SER A 184 -25.75 0.65 16.34
C SER A 184 -24.87 -0.45 15.75
N GLY A 185 -25.00 -1.66 16.32
CA GLY A 185 -24.72 -2.92 15.63
C GLY A 185 -23.49 -3.69 16.10
N ASP A 186 -23.59 -4.37 17.25
CA ASP A 186 -22.54 -5.23 17.81
C ASP A 186 -21.93 -6.20 16.79
N LEU A 187 -22.72 -6.68 15.83
CA LEU A 187 -22.27 -7.60 14.78
C LEU A 187 -21.24 -6.96 13.83
N TYR A 188 -21.43 -5.71 13.39
CA TYR A 188 -20.49 -5.05 12.46
C TYR A 188 -19.13 -4.84 13.11
N TYR A 189 -19.14 -4.41 14.37
CA TYR A 189 -17.93 -4.22 15.15
C TYR A 189 -17.19 -5.53 15.42
N ILE A 190 -17.91 -6.60 15.78
CA ILE A 190 -17.33 -7.94 15.95
C ILE A 190 -16.72 -8.44 14.64
N LEU A 191 -17.41 -8.26 13.51
CA LEU A 191 -16.91 -8.66 12.20
C LEU A 191 -15.66 -7.86 11.79
N PHE A 192 -15.61 -6.57 12.08
CA PHE A 192 -14.44 -5.73 11.87
C PHE A 192 -13.25 -6.24 12.68
N ILE A 193 -13.39 -6.40 14.00
CA ILE A 193 -12.31 -6.87 14.88
C ILE A 193 -11.83 -8.24 14.44
N LEU A 194 -12.75 -9.19 14.20
CA LEU A 194 -12.39 -10.55 13.82
C LEU A 194 -11.61 -10.56 12.50
N SER A 195 -12.06 -9.78 11.51
CA SER A 195 -11.39 -9.66 10.20
C SER A 195 -10.03 -8.95 10.33
N PHE A 196 -9.94 -7.94 11.18
CA PHE A 196 -8.71 -7.19 11.45
C PHE A 196 -7.66 -8.06 12.15
N LEU A 197 -8.06 -8.78 13.20
CA LEU A 197 -7.20 -9.75 13.88
C LEU A 197 -6.76 -10.87 12.94
N ALA A 198 -7.67 -11.41 12.13
CA ALA A 198 -7.33 -12.41 11.13
C ALA A 198 -6.32 -11.87 10.12
N ALA A 199 -6.50 -10.63 9.63
CA ALA A 199 -5.53 -9.98 8.76
C ALA A 199 -4.15 -9.89 9.42
N ILE A 200 -4.07 -9.44 10.67
CA ILE A 200 -2.82 -9.37 11.44
C ILE A 200 -2.17 -10.75 11.57
N VAL A 201 -2.93 -11.78 11.94
CA VAL A 201 -2.40 -13.15 12.05
C VAL A 201 -1.80 -13.61 10.73
N PHE A 202 -2.50 -13.42 9.61
CA PHE A 202 -1.96 -13.78 8.29
C PHE A 202 -0.76 -12.92 7.89
N ILE A 203 -0.71 -11.64 8.27
CA ILE A 203 0.46 -10.78 8.08
C ILE A 203 1.66 -11.40 8.81
N LEU A 204 1.54 -11.72 10.11
CA LEU A 204 2.60 -12.33 10.91
C LEU A 204 3.06 -13.67 10.33
N MET A 205 2.12 -14.55 9.97
CA MET A 205 2.43 -15.86 9.37
C MET A 205 3.19 -15.73 8.04
N ASN A 206 2.86 -14.74 7.22
CA ASN A 206 3.57 -14.50 5.97
C ASN A 206 4.95 -13.84 6.20
N SER A 207 5.09 -13.01 7.24
CA SER A 207 6.34 -12.32 7.57
C SER A 207 7.45 -13.22 8.11
N ILE A 208 7.10 -14.29 8.83
CA ILE A 208 8.08 -15.26 9.35
C ILE A 208 8.64 -16.16 8.25
N ARG A 209 7.98 -16.23 7.09
CA ARG A 209 8.36 -17.15 6.02
C ARG A 209 9.47 -16.58 5.14
N LEU A 210 10.71 -16.94 5.47
CA LEU A 210 11.92 -16.39 4.84
C LEU A 210 12.75 -17.45 4.09
N ALA A 211 12.08 -18.28 3.29
CA ALA A 211 12.70 -19.40 2.58
C ALA A 211 13.80 -18.99 1.57
N TRP A 212 13.88 -17.71 1.20
CA TRP A 212 14.88 -17.20 0.28
C TRP A 212 16.26 -16.99 0.93
N ILE A 213 16.33 -16.78 2.26
CA ILE A 213 17.58 -16.44 2.99
C ILE A 213 18.65 -17.51 2.77
N VAL A 214 18.25 -18.77 2.78
CA VAL A 214 19.16 -19.93 2.66
C VAL A 214 19.89 -19.99 1.31
N HIS A 215 19.39 -19.31 0.27
CA HIS A 215 19.98 -19.37 -1.08
C HIS A 215 20.95 -18.21 -1.35
N LEU A 216 21.21 -17.35 -0.38
CA LEU A 216 22.13 -16.23 -0.52
C LEU A 216 23.54 -16.60 -0.05
N SER A 217 24.55 -16.16 -0.79
CA SER A 217 25.95 -16.23 -0.34
C SER A 217 26.22 -15.33 0.86
N HIS A 218 27.30 -15.56 1.62
CA HIS A 218 27.63 -14.74 2.80
C HIS A 218 27.73 -13.22 2.51
N ARG A 219 28.33 -12.86 1.36
CA ARG A 219 28.42 -11.45 0.92
C ARG A 219 27.03 -10.86 0.67
N GLU A 220 26.16 -11.63 0.03
CA GLU A 220 24.78 -11.24 -0.26
C GLU A 220 23.92 -11.15 1.01
N GLN A 221 24.15 -12.02 1.99
CA GLN A 221 23.47 -11.97 3.29
C GLN A 221 23.82 -10.67 4.04
N GLY A 222 25.10 -10.27 4.06
CA GLY A 222 25.53 -8.99 4.65
C GLY A 222 24.88 -7.78 3.96
N ALA A 223 24.87 -7.76 2.63
CA ALA A 223 24.18 -6.71 1.87
C ALA A 223 22.66 -6.69 2.14
N ALA A 224 22.03 -7.86 2.23
CA ALA A 224 20.61 -7.98 2.52
C ALA A 224 20.25 -7.50 3.93
N ILE A 225 21.13 -7.68 4.93
CA ILE A 225 20.95 -7.08 6.27
C ILE A 225 20.94 -5.57 6.18
N GLY A 226 21.94 -4.97 5.52
CA GLY A 226 22.03 -3.51 5.39
C GLY A 226 20.83 -2.91 4.66
N LEU A 227 20.43 -3.51 3.53
CA LEU A 227 19.25 -3.08 2.78
C LEU A 227 17.94 -3.32 3.56
N GLY A 228 17.84 -4.44 4.28
CA GLY A 228 16.70 -4.74 5.13
C GLY A 228 16.54 -3.74 6.26
N ALA A 229 17.64 -3.41 6.97
CA ALA A 229 17.64 -2.45 8.07
C ALA A 229 17.28 -1.03 7.58
N LEU A 230 17.84 -0.62 6.43
CA LEU A 230 17.46 0.65 5.79
C LEU A 230 15.98 0.66 5.39
N THR A 231 15.46 -0.44 4.85
CA THR A 231 14.03 -0.57 4.50
C THR A 231 13.15 -0.45 5.75
N VAL A 232 13.55 -1.08 6.87
CA VAL A 232 12.86 -0.94 8.17
C VAL A 232 12.84 0.53 8.61
N GLY A 233 14.00 1.20 8.65
CA GLY A 233 14.10 2.60 9.05
C GLY A 233 13.21 3.51 8.21
N LEU A 234 13.26 3.37 6.88
CA LEU A 234 12.43 4.15 5.96
C LEU A 234 10.93 3.88 6.14
N LEU A 235 10.52 2.61 6.31
CA LEU A 235 9.12 2.27 6.56
C LEU A 235 8.62 2.79 7.90
N VAL A 236 9.45 2.75 8.96
CA VAL A 236 9.13 3.38 10.24
C VAL A 236 8.90 4.87 10.05
N CYS A 237 9.78 5.58 9.33
CA CYS A 237 9.60 7.01 9.05
C CYS A 237 8.27 7.28 8.34
N VAL A 238 7.92 6.50 7.29
CA VAL A 238 6.65 6.66 6.56
C VAL A 238 5.46 6.37 7.47
N ILE A 239 5.50 5.30 8.27
CA ILE A 239 4.40 4.93 9.17
C ILE A 239 4.24 5.99 10.28
N LEU A 240 5.32 6.48 10.88
CA LEU A 240 5.25 7.54 11.89
C LEU A 240 4.69 8.84 11.32
N ALA A 241 5.13 9.25 10.13
CA ALA A 241 4.63 10.43 9.42
C ALA A 241 3.15 10.32 9.03
N THR A 242 2.59 9.11 8.97
CA THR A 242 1.21 8.87 8.52
C THR A 242 0.25 8.49 9.64
N VAL A 243 0.75 7.89 10.73
CA VAL A 243 -0.06 7.34 11.83
C VAL A 243 0.14 8.11 13.14
N VAL A 244 1.38 8.46 13.50
CA VAL A 244 1.73 8.94 14.85
C VAL A 244 1.75 10.45 14.94
N ASN A 245 1.99 11.16 13.83
CA ASN A 245 2.09 12.61 13.81
C ASN A 245 0.95 13.25 13.03
N PRO A 246 -0.19 13.56 13.67
CA PRO A 246 -1.07 14.60 13.18
C PRO A 246 -0.42 16.00 13.29
N ASP A 247 0.65 16.16 14.10
CA ASP A 247 1.36 17.44 14.31
C ASP A 247 2.91 17.37 14.38
N ALA A 248 3.53 16.19 14.49
CA ALA A 248 4.96 16.15 14.80
C ALA A 248 5.92 16.22 13.59
N SER A 249 6.33 17.45 13.28
CA SER A 249 7.63 17.96 13.71
C SER A 249 8.89 17.08 13.62
N PHE A 250 9.18 16.41 12.50
CA PHE A 250 10.60 16.15 12.15
C PHE A 250 11.20 17.24 11.23
N VAL A 251 10.35 18.18 10.79
CA VAL A 251 10.70 19.45 10.13
C VAL A 251 9.81 20.58 10.70
N SER A 252 9.70 20.68 12.02
CA SER A 252 8.90 21.76 12.66
C SER A 252 9.69 23.03 12.89
N THR A 253 9.84 23.81 11.84
CA THR A 253 9.75 25.26 12.01
C THR A 253 8.89 25.94 10.95
N THR A 254 8.28 25.20 9.99
CA THR A 254 7.56 25.88 8.90
C THR A 254 6.33 25.18 8.33
N PHE A 255 6.11 23.88 8.61
CA PHE A 255 5.02 23.14 7.98
C PHE A 255 4.31 22.22 8.96
N SER A 256 3.29 22.75 9.62
CA SER A 256 2.24 21.97 10.27
C SER A 256 1.39 21.30 9.19
N LEU A 257 1.61 20.00 8.96
CA LEU A 257 0.66 19.19 8.19
C LEU A 257 -0.56 18.96 9.07
N PRO A 258 -1.78 19.42 8.69
CA PRO A 258 -2.97 19.04 9.44
C PRO A 258 -3.28 17.56 9.22
N ARG A 259 -3.91 16.93 10.23
CA ARG A 259 -4.61 15.61 10.28
C ARG A 259 -4.29 14.62 9.13
N PRO A 260 -4.01 13.34 9.41
CA PRO A 260 -3.54 12.38 8.40
C PRO A 260 -4.37 12.44 7.10
N PHE A 261 -3.75 12.98 6.04
CA PHE A 261 -4.38 13.37 4.76
C PHE A 261 -5.19 12.26 4.08
N LEU A 262 -4.85 11.00 4.35
CA LEU A 262 -5.62 9.83 3.93
C LEU A 262 -7.05 9.77 4.52
N ARG A 263 -7.24 10.26 5.76
CA ARG A 263 -8.57 10.30 6.41
C ARG A 263 -9.52 11.28 5.74
N PHE A 264 -8.99 12.32 5.08
CA PHE A 264 -9.81 13.23 4.28
C PHE A 264 -10.30 12.61 2.97
N TYR A 265 -9.60 11.57 2.47
CA TYR A 265 -9.94 10.95 1.19
C TYR A 265 -10.71 9.64 1.34
N SER A 266 -10.29 8.73 2.22
CA SER A 266 -11.03 7.50 2.54
C SER A 266 -10.48 6.78 3.78
N SER A 267 -11.33 6.58 4.79
CA SER A 267 -11.01 5.79 6.00
C SER A 267 -10.64 4.34 5.65
N SER A 268 -11.38 3.70 4.74
CA SER A 268 -11.10 2.33 4.29
C SER A 268 -9.72 2.19 3.68
N LEU A 269 -9.37 3.11 2.78
CA LEU A 269 -8.06 3.14 2.13
C LEU A 269 -6.95 3.30 3.17
N THR A 270 -7.17 4.17 4.15
CA THR A 270 -6.21 4.41 5.24
C THR A 270 -5.89 3.11 5.95
N VAL A 271 -6.91 2.37 6.39
CA VAL A 271 -6.73 1.11 7.14
C VAL A 271 -6.01 0.06 6.29
N ALA A 272 -6.42 -0.14 5.04
CA ALA A 272 -5.76 -1.09 4.14
C ALA A 272 -4.29 -0.72 3.89
N THR A 273 -4.02 0.56 3.65
CA THR A 273 -2.67 1.09 3.44
C THR A 273 -1.79 0.87 4.66
N VAL A 274 -2.30 1.15 5.87
CA VAL A 274 -1.58 0.91 7.12
C VAL A 274 -1.27 -0.58 7.31
N LEU A 275 -2.24 -1.48 7.10
CA LEU A 275 -2.03 -2.93 7.21
C LEU A 275 -0.96 -3.43 6.22
N PHE A 276 -0.96 -2.90 5.00
CA PHE A 276 0.03 -3.23 3.98
C PHE A 276 1.44 -2.70 4.29
N LEU A 277 1.55 -1.48 4.82
CA LEU A 277 2.84 -0.94 5.28
C LEU A 277 3.34 -1.69 6.52
N LEU A 278 2.47 -2.04 7.46
CA LEU A 278 2.80 -2.88 8.63
C LEU A 278 3.30 -4.25 8.20
N PHE A 279 2.65 -4.88 7.21
CA PHE A 279 3.17 -6.12 6.62
C PHE A 279 4.59 -5.92 6.10
N GLY A 280 4.85 -4.84 5.34
CA GLY A 280 6.18 -4.55 4.83
C GLY A 280 7.22 -4.35 5.93
N LEU A 281 6.87 -3.61 6.98
CA LEU A 281 7.72 -3.34 8.13
C LEU A 281 8.07 -4.64 8.86
N ILE A 282 7.05 -5.41 9.23
CA ILE A 282 7.24 -6.67 9.96
C ILE A 282 8.05 -7.64 9.09
N TYR A 283 7.75 -7.75 7.79
CA TYR A 283 8.49 -8.62 6.87
C TYR A 283 9.98 -8.24 6.81
N ALA A 284 10.28 -6.95 6.64
CA ALA A 284 11.66 -6.45 6.60
C ALA A 284 12.38 -6.68 7.94
N LEU A 285 11.72 -6.41 9.06
CA LEU A 285 12.26 -6.64 10.39
C LEU A 285 12.57 -8.12 10.65
N THR A 286 11.63 -9.01 10.33
CA THR A 286 11.85 -10.46 10.48
C THR A 286 12.95 -10.94 9.53
N SER A 287 13.06 -10.36 8.32
CA SER A 287 14.15 -10.66 7.38
C SER A 287 15.51 -10.31 7.97
N VAL A 288 15.65 -9.11 8.54
CA VAL A 288 16.89 -8.65 9.19
C VAL A 288 17.26 -9.55 10.36
N LEU A 289 16.33 -9.79 11.28
CA LEU A 289 16.55 -10.64 12.45
C LEU A 289 16.97 -12.05 12.02
N SER A 290 16.25 -12.66 11.08
CA SER A 290 16.55 -14.00 10.60
C SER A 290 17.91 -14.07 9.90
N LEU A 291 18.30 -13.04 9.14
CA LEU A 291 19.62 -13.00 8.49
C LEU A 291 20.75 -12.89 9.51
N ILE A 292 20.59 -12.07 10.54
CA ILE A 292 21.58 -11.92 11.62
C ILE A 292 21.79 -13.27 12.33
N PHE A 293 20.70 -13.95 12.73
CA PHE A 293 20.81 -15.26 13.38
C PHE A 293 21.37 -16.35 12.46
N HIS A 294 21.03 -16.30 11.16
CA HIS A 294 21.58 -17.24 10.18
C HIS A 294 23.09 -17.05 9.98
N LEU A 295 23.57 -15.80 9.92
CA LEU A 295 24.99 -15.50 9.82
C LEU A 295 25.78 -15.94 11.06
N LEU A 296 25.24 -15.72 12.26
CA LEU A 296 25.87 -16.13 13.51
C LEU A 296 26.03 -17.65 13.60
N THR A 297 25.02 -18.40 13.16
CA THR A 297 25.03 -19.87 13.21
C THR A 297 25.88 -20.49 12.11
N THR A 298 25.84 -19.97 10.88
CA THR A 298 26.66 -20.51 9.77
C THR A 298 28.14 -20.12 9.86
N GLY A 299 28.46 -18.92 10.38
CA GLY A 299 29.85 -18.49 10.56
C GLY A 299 30.62 -19.28 11.63
N ALA A 300 29.93 -19.88 12.60
CA ALA A 300 30.54 -20.74 13.62
C ALA A 300 31.04 -22.08 13.05
N TYR A 301 30.36 -22.63 12.04
CA TYR A 301 30.76 -23.88 11.38
C TYR A 301 31.79 -23.68 10.25
N GLY A 302 31.81 -22.51 9.61
CA GLY A 302 32.79 -22.21 8.55
C GLY A 302 34.22 -22.03 9.09
N ARG A 303 34.37 -21.57 10.33
CA ARG A 303 35.69 -21.38 10.98
C ARG A 303 36.28 -22.63 11.62
N SER A 304 35.52 -23.72 11.72
CA SER A 304 36.03 -24.99 12.26
C SER A 304 36.67 -25.89 11.19
N THR A 305 36.69 -25.45 9.93
CA THR A 305 37.24 -26.18 8.79
C THR A 305 38.39 -25.45 8.08
N ASP A 306 38.77 -24.27 8.56
CA ASP A 306 40.01 -23.56 8.21
C ASP A 306 40.98 -23.64 9.41
#